data_AF-A0A1Y4AR18-F1
#
_entry.id   AF-A0A1Y4AR18-F1
#
_cell.length_a   1.000
_cell.length_b   1.000
_cell.length_c   1.000
_cell.angle_alpha   90.00
_cell.angle_beta   90.00
_cell.angle_gamma   90.00
#
_symmetry.space_group_name_H-M   'P 1'
#
loop_
_entity.id
_entity.type
_entity.pdbx_description
1 polymer ?
#
loop_
_entity_poly.entity_id
_entity_poly.type
_entity_poly.pdbx_seq_one_letter_code
_entity_poly.pdbx_strand_id
1 'polypeptide(L)'
;MLLQNNIIPIKIACRPSMKRERQCEFSSGITHMIEELTRLKKLLEELEEPLDRFDEKLFTEIVQAISISRRDEMTVTLIGGLRFTEML
;
A
#
# COMPACT_ATOMS: atom_id res chain seq x y z
N MET A 1 -2.07 -40.09 29.21
CA MET A 1 -1.51 -38.77 28.89
C MET A 1 -0.60 -38.92 27.68
N LEU A 2 -0.79 -38.07 26.68
CA LEU A 2 -0.03 -37.83 25.43
C LEU A 2 -0.98 -37.85 24.22
N LEU A 3 -1.53 -36.69 23.88
CA LEU A 3 -2.00 -36.41 22.52
C LEU A 3 -0.84 -35.71 21.81
N GLN A 4 -0.10 -36.45 20.98
CA GLN A 4 0.81 -35.85 20.01
C GLN A 4 0.00 -35.44 18.79
N ASN A 5 -0.10 -34.12 18.59
CA ASN A 5 -0.75 -33.52 17.43
C ASN A 5 0.09 -33.77 16.18
N ASN A 6 -0.39 -34.67 15.33
CA ASN A 6 0.24 -35.02 14.07
C ASN A 6 -0.27 -34.06 12.97
N ILE A 7 0.45 -32.96 12.73
CA ILE A 7 0.16 -32.06 11.61
C ILE A 7 0.72 -32.71 10.35
N ILE A 8 -0.17 -33.24 9.51
CA ILE A 8 0.18 -33.84 8.21
C ILE A 8 0.58 -32.71 7.23
N PRO A 9 1.78 -32.73 6.63
CA PRO A 9 2.11 -31.75 5.61
C PRO A 9 1.35 -32.06 4.32
N ILE A 10 0.43 -31.17 3.93
CA ILE A 10 -0.24 -31.21 2.62
C ILE A 10 0.80 -30.87 1.55
N LYS A 11 1.32 -31.90 0.87
CA LYS A 11 2.19 -31.76 -0.30
C LYS A 11 1.34 -31.36 -1.52
N ILE A 12 1.21 -30.06 -1.77
CA ILE A 12 0.61 -29.57 -3.02
C ILE A 12 1.66 -29.71 -4.13
N ALA A 13 1.43 -30.66 -5.04
CA ALA A 13 2.23 -30.80 -6.25
C ALA A 13 2.01 -29.59 -7.18
N CYS A 14 3.08 -28.85 -7.41
CA CYS A 14 3.07 -27.56 -8.09
C CYS A 14 4.15 -27.56 -9.18
N ARG A 15 3.74 -27.53 -10.46
CA ARG A 15 4.65 -27.46 -11.63
C ARG A 15 5.63 -26.28 -11.46
N PRO A 16 6.94 -26.44 -11.73
CA PRO A 16 7.96 -25.64 -11.04
C PRO A 16 8.18 -24.20 -11.54
N SER A 17 7.60 -23.76 -12.66
CA SER A 17 7.87 -22.42 -13.24
C SER A 17 6.78 -21.40 -12.90
N MET A 18 5.53 -21.66 -13.28
CA MET A 18 4.45 -20.66 -13.19
C MET A 18 3.86 -20.44 -11.77
N LYS A 19 4.14 -21.36 -10.82
CA LYS A 19 3.72 -21.20 -9.42
C LYS A 19 4.74 -20.42 -8.61
N ARG A 20 6.03 -20.47 -8.98
CA ARG A 20 7.06 -19.62 -8.39
C ARG A 20 6.87 -18.16 -8.82
N GLU A 21 6.53 -17.90 -10.08
CA GLU A 21 6.22 -16.54 -10.55
C GLU A 21 5.08 -15.89 -9.77
N ARG A 22 3.93 -16.56 -9.63
CA ARG A 22 2.79 -16.01 -8.86
C ARG A 22 3.09 -15.83 -7.37
N GLN A 23 3.87 -16.74 -6.78
CA GLN A 23 4.27 -16.61 -5.38
C GLN A 23 5.23 -15.42 -5.22
N CYS A 24 6.18 -15.24 -6.15
CA CYS A 24 7.11 -14.10 -6.14
C CYS A 24 6.40 -12.77 -6.41
N GLU A 25 5.46 -12.69 -7.36
CA GLU A 25 4.64 -11.50 -7.62
C GLU A 25 3.77 -11.11 -6.42
N PHE A 26 3.18 -12.10 -5.74
CA PHE A 26 2.38 -11.82 -4.55
C PHE A 26 3.24 -11.42 -3.36
N SER A 27 4.41 -12.06 -3.20
CA SER A 27 5.38 -11.70 -2.17
C SER A 27 5.94 -10.30 -2.41
N SER A 28 6.28 -9.96 -3.66
CA SER A 28 6.81 -8.64 -4.01
C SER A 28 5.76 -7.54 -3.86
N GLY A 29 4.50 -7.81 -4.22
CA GLY A 29 3.40 -6.88 -3.99
C GLY A 29 3.15 -6.59 -2.51
N ILE A 30 3.23 -7.61 -1.65
CA ILE A 30 3.10 -7.43 -0.20
C ILE A 30 4.31 -6.66 0.36
N THR A 31 5.53 -7.00 -0.05
CA THR A 31 6.74 -6.28 0.39
C THR A 31 6.68 -4.81 -0.01
N HIS A 32 6.28 -4.51 -1.25
CA HIS A 32 6.10 -3.14 -1.72
C HIS A 32 5.03 -2.39 -0.91
N MET A 33 3.91 -3.04 -0.60
CA MET A 33 2.85 -2.43 0.22
C MET A 33 3.32 -2.14 1.64
N ILE A 34 4.11 -3.04 2.23
CA ILE A 34 4.71 -2.85 3.56
C ILE A 34 5.71 -1.69 3.54
N GLU A 35 6.52 -1.55 2.49
CA GLU A 35 7.43 -0.41 2.33
C GLU A 35 6.69 0.92 2.24
N GLU A 36 5.65 0.99 1.42
CA GLU A 36 4.80 2.19 1.29
C GLU A 36 4.12 2.55 2.61
N LEU A 37 3.57 1.57 3.33
CA LEU A 37 2.98 1.78 4.65
C LEU A 37 4.01 2.20 5.70
N THR A 38 5.22 1.66 5.65
CA THR A 38 6.31 2.01 6.57
C THR A 38 6.79 3.43 6.31
N ARG A 39 6.90 3.83 5.04
CA ARG A 39 7.24 5.20 4.65
C ARG A 39 6.16 6.18 5.10
N LEU A 40 4.89 5.86 4.87
CA LEU A 40 3.76 6.66 5.33
C LEU A 40 3.76 6.81 6.85
N LYS A 41 4.01 5.72 7.59
CA LYS A 41 4.11 5.74 9.05
C LYS A 41 5.23 6.65 9.55
N LYS A 42 6.41 6.62 8.92
CA LYS A 42 7.52 7.51 9.29
C LYS A 42 7.18 8.98 9.06
N LEU A 43 6.58 9.31 7.91
CA LEU A 43 6.13 10.67 7.62
C LEU A 43 5.09 11.15 8.64
N LEU A 44 4.21 10.26 9.10
CA LEU A 44 3.25 10.57 10.17
C LEU A 44 3.92 10.76 11.53
N GLU A 45 4.96 9.98 11.86
CA GLU A 45 5.71 10.12 13.12
C GLU A 45 6.59 11.38 13.15
N GLU A 46 7.06 11.87 12.00
CA GLU A 46 7.77 13.15 11.89
C GLU A 46 6.84 14.36 12.11
N LEU A 47 5.53 14.18 11.90
CA LEU A 47 4.50 15.19 12.14
C LEU A 47 3.93 14.99 13.55
N GLU A 48 4.65 15.46 14.58
CA GLU A 48 4.18 15.41 15.99
C GLU A 48 2.82 16.12 16.19
N GLU A 49 2.55 17.13 15.36
CA GLU A 49 1.31 17.91 15.36
C GLU A 49 0.77 18.05 13.91
N PRO A 50 -0.55 18.25 13.72
CA PRO A 50 -1.08 18.57 12.40
C PRO A 50 -0.36 19.78 11.82
N LEU A 51 -0.06 19.72 10.52
CA LEU A 51 0.64 20.79 9.82
C LEU A 51 -0.11 22.12 9.96
N ASP A 52 0.53 23.09 10.61
CA ASP A 52 0.02 24.47 10.69
C ASP A 52 0.05 25.20 9.34
N ARG A 53 0.84 24.69 8.38
CA ARG A 53 1.02 25.27 7.05
C ARG A 53 1.13 24.18 5.99
N PHE A 54 0.71 24.51 4.78
CA PHE A 54 0.89 23.63 3.63
C PHE A 54 2.38 23.41 3.33
N ASP A 55 2.79 22.15 3.25
CA ASP A 55 4.14 21.74 2.85
C ASP A 55 4.09 21.12 1.44
N GLU A 56 4.68 21.84 0.48
CA GLU A 56 4.71 21.44 -0.93
C GLU A 56 5.53 20.17 -1.18
N LYS A 57 6.62 19.97 -0.44
CA LYS A 57 7.48 18.78 -0.59
C LYS A 57 6.74 17.55 -0.12
N LEU A 58 6.15 17.63 1.07
CA LEU A 58 5.36 16.55 1.62
C LEU A 58 4.17 16.22 0.71
N PHE A 59 3.46 17.24 0.23
CA PHE A 59 2.36 17.06 -0.71
C PHE A 59 2.80 16.32 -1.98
N THR A 60 3.95 16.69 -2.54
CA THR A 60 4.52 16.02 -3.72
C THR A 60 4.89 14.56 -3.44
N GLU A 61 5.35 14.24 -2.23
CA GLU A 61 5.69 12.87 -1.85
C GLU A 61 4.48 11.95 -1.66
N ILE A 62 3.34 12.50 -1.21
CA ILE A 62 2.15 11.70 -0.89
C ILE A 62 1.12 11.61 -2.02
N VAL A 63 1.17 12.51 -3.01
CA VAL A 63 0.23 12.51 -4.14
C VAL A 63 0.64 11.46 -5.16
N GLN A 64 -0.27 10.54 -5.46
CA GLN A 64 -0.09 9.52 -6.50
C GLN A 64 -0.66 9.97 -7.85
N ALA A 65 -1.80 10.67 -7.85
CA ALA A 65 -2.42 11.15 -9.09
C ALA A 65 -3.32 12.37 -8.84
N ILE A 66 -3.37 13.28 -9.80
CA ILE A 66 -4.34 14.36 -9.85
C ILE A 66 -5.08 14.25 -11.18
N SER A 67 -6.41 14.28 -11.14
CA SER A 67 -7.26 14.29 -12.33
C SER A 67 -8.29 15.40 -12.25
N ILE A 68 -8.54 16.05 -13.37
CA ILE A 68 -9.56 17.10 -13.50
C ILE A 68 -10.62 16.58 -14.47
N SER A 69 -11.88 16.62 -14.05
CA SER A 69 -13.01 16.18 -14.84
C SER A 69 -13.56 17.32 -15.71
N ARG A 70 -14.38 16.98 -16.72
CA ARG A 70 -15.07 17.99 -17.55
C ARG A 70 -16.23 18.70 -16.83
N ARG A 71 -16.46 18.40 -15.56
CA ARG A 71 -17.46 19.02 -14.70
C ARG A 71 -16.81 19.93 -13.66
N ASP A 72 -15.57 20.35 -13.89
CA ASP A 72 -14.76 21.14 -12.95
C ASP A 72 -14.57 20.46 -11.58
N GLU A 73 -14.57 19.12 -11.57
CA GLU A 73 -14.22 18.35 -10.38
C GLU A 73 -12.72 18.01 -10.43
N MET A 74 -11.99 18.42 -9.40
CA MET A 74 -10.61 17.99 -9.16
C MET A 74 -10.63 16.77 -8.24
N THR A 75 -9.97 15.69 -8.64
CA THR A 75 -9.72 14.52 -7.80
C THR A 75 -8.23 14.35 -7.54
N VAL A 76 -7.84 14.35 -6.26
CA VAL A 76 -6.48 14.06 -5.81
C VAL A 76 -6.47 12.67 -5.16
N THR A 77 -5.57 11.81 -5.61
CA THR A 77 -5.33 10.47 -5.05
C THR A 77 -4.02 10.48 -4.28
N LEU A 78 -4.05 10.17 -2.99
CA LEU A 78 -2.88 10.05 -2.13
C LEU A 78 -2.47 8.58 -1.94
N ILE A 79 -1.29 8.36 -1.35
CA ILE A 79 -0.83 7.03 -0.92
C ILE A 79 -1.91 6.31 -0.11
N GLY A 80 -2.02 4.99 -0.34
CA GLY A 80 -3.03 4.15 0.32
C GLY A 80 -4.42 4.23 -0.32
N GLY A 81 -4.56 4.88 -1.48
CA GLY A 81 -5.81 4.95 -2.23
C GLY A 81 -6.82 5.95 -1.67
N LEU A 82 -6.40 6.85 -0.79
CA LEU A 82 -7.22 7.96 -0.31
C LEU A 82 -7.51 8.91 -1.47
N ARG A 83 -8.78 9.25 -1.67
CA ARG A 83 -9.23 10.11 -2.77
C ARG A 83 -10.05 11.27 -2.25
N PHE A 84 -9.64 12.48 -2.60
CA PHE A 84 -10.36 13.71 -2.31
C PHE A 84 -10.88 14.27 -3.62
N THR A 85 -12.17 14.59 -3.68
CA THR A 85 -12.81 15.20 -4.85
C THR A 85 -13.42 16.53 -4.42
N GLU A 86 -13.08 17.60 -5.11
CA GLU A 86 -13.52 18.96 -4.82
C GLU A 86 -13.94 19.67 -6.11
N MET A 87 -14.91 20.58 -6.04
CA MET A 87 -15.30 21.41 -7.17
C MET A 87 -14.40 22.64 -7.25
N LEU A 88 -13.92 22.97 -8.45
CA LEU A 88 -13.07 24.13 -8.74
C LEU A 88 -13.90 25.41 -8.91
#